data_AF-B4MH76-F1
#
_entry.id   AF-B4MH76-F1
#
_cell.length_a   1.000
_cell.length_b   1.000
_cell.length_c   1.000
_cell.angle_alpha   90.00
_cell.angle_beta   90.00
_cell.angle_gamma   90.00
#
_symmetry.space_group_name_H-M   'P 1'
#
loop_
_entity.id
_entity.type
_entity.pdbx_description
1 polymer ?
#
loop_
_entity_poly.entity_id
_entity_poly.type
_entity_poly.pdbx_seq_one_letter_code
_entity_poly.pdbx_strand_id
1 'polypeptide(L)'
;MNRLIKDCYTGFEYKAVERKVLTFFEFNLMRPTTASFVEMFACSFLTCDDYASYCQQLDELPALAASYPRYSCFEQMLASLAQLLLRISDYTLSINRFSNEPPSLLAASCIAATRQVCGLPKRWTPYLTQLTSYTEHMVEPCVDVITLFHYYHAMPAVKGLQLPENNWPSPDSGFEESLLTPQMKVVSVEVEDFNVITVQLQSPNTQQQSALGKRSRDNDKGDLQPKRLKMDQGREQT
;
A
#
# COMPACT_ATOMS: atom_id res chain seq x y z
N MET A 1 -18.25 14.05 -2.84
CA MET A 1 -18.56 13.15 -3.96
C MET A 1 -19.50 13.80 -4.96
N ASN A 2 -20.70 14.25 -4.56
CA ASN A 2 -21.66 14.86 -5.49
C ASN A 2 -21.17 16.14 -6.19
N ARG A 3 -20.42 16.99 -5.48
CA ARG A 3 -19.76 18.18 -6.06
C ARG A 3 -18.79 17.87 -7.20
N LEU A 4 -18.16 16.69 -7.21
CA LEU A 4 -17.22 16.28 -8.26
C LEU A 4 -17.93 15.97 -9.59
N ILE A 5 -19.24 15.70 -9.51
CA ILE A 5 -20.10 15.40 -10.65
C ILE A 5 -21.22 16.44 -10.79
N LYS A 6 -20.95 17.70 -10.42
CA LYS A 6 -21.88 18.84 -10.59
C LYS A 6 -23.25 18.65 -9.91
N ASP A 7 -23.28 17.91 -8.80
CA ASP A 7 -24.47 17.65 -8.00
C ASP A 7 -25.65 17.00 -8.75
N CYS A 8 -25.34 16.16 -9.74
CA CYS A 8 -26.34 15.51 -10.60
C CYS A 8 -27.23 14.45 -9.92
N TYR A 9 -26.88 13.97 -8.71
CA TYR A 9 -27.65 12.95 -8.00
C TYR A 9 -28.07 13.40 -6.60
N THR A 10 -29.22 12.92 -6.15
CA THR A 10 -29.73 13.10 -4.79
C THR A 10 -29.09 12.10 -3.82
N GLY A 11 -29.07 12.43 -2.53
CA GLY A 11 -28.61 11.51 -1.49
C GLY A 11 -29.40 10.20 -1.44
N PHE A 12 -30.68 10.22 -1.85
CA PHE A 12 -31.50 9.02 -1.94
C PHE A 12 -31.02 8.09 -3.06
N GLU A 13 -30.65 8.62 -4.23
CA GLU A 13 -30.14 7.84 -5.35
C GLU A 13 -28.82 7.15 -5.01
N TYR A 14 -27.89 7.84 -4.33
CA TYR A 14 -26.67 7.21 -3.82
C TYR A 14 -26.97 6.03 -2.90
N LYS A 15 -27.87 6.20 -1.91
CA LYS A 15 -28.27 5.12 -1.01
C LYS A 15 -28.98 3.96 -1.73
N ALA A 16 -29.72 4.25 -2.79
CA ALA A 16 -30.37 3.23 -3.60
C ALA A 16 -29.35 2.42 -4.40
N VAL A 17 -28.38 3.08 -5.04
CA VAL A 17 -27.30 2.43 -5.79
C VAL A 17 -26.38 1.65 -4.86
N GLU A 18 -25.96 2.24 -3.74
CA GLU A 18 -25.13 1.57 -2.73
C GLU A 18 -25.77 0.26 -2.27
N ARG A 19 -27.05 0.26 -1.88
CA ARG A 19 -27.76 -0.97 -1.49
C ARG A 19 -27.79 -2.00 -2.61
N LYS A 20 -27.98 -1.60 -3.87
CA LYS A 20 -27.96 -2.51 -5.02
C LYS A 20 -26.57 -3.13 -5.21
N VAL A 21 -25.50 -2.33 -5.14
CA VAL A 21 -24.11 -2.79 -5.27
C VAL A 21 -23.74 -3.76 -4.14
N LEU A 22 -24.04 -3.39 -2.89
CA LEU A 22 -23.78 -4.24 -1.73
C LEU A 22 -24.51 -5.59 -1.83
N THR A 23 -25.78 -5.56 -2.25
CA THR A 23 -26.57 -6.78 -2.43
C THR A 23 -26.04 -7.63 -3.59
N PHE A 24 -25.64 -7.00 -4.70
CA PHE A 24 -25.05 -7.70 -5.85
C PHE A 24 -23.77 -8.46 -5.49
N PHE A 25 -22.92 -7.87 -4.66
CA PHE A 25 -21.71 -8.52 -4.15
C PHE A 25 -21.95 -9.42 -2.93
N GLU A 26 -23.21 -9.61 -2.50
CA GLU A 26 -23.56 -10.38 -1.29
C GLU A 26 -22.81 -9.88 -0.04
N PHE A 27 -22.54 -8.58 0.04
CA PHE A 27 -21.69 -7.95 1.06
C PHE A 27 -20.24 -8.48 1.13
N ASN A 28 -19.80 -9.28 0.14
CA ASN A 28 -18.43 -9.79 0.02
C ASN A 28 -17.51 -8.75 -0.63
N LEU A 29 -17.25 -7.65 0.08
CA LEU A 29 -16.38 -6.56 -0.37
C LEU A 29 -14.89 -6.78 -0.07
N MET A 30 -14.59 -7.67 0.88
CA MET A 30 -13.22 -7.92 1.33
C MET A 30 -12.52 -8.91 0.39
N ARG A 31 -12.02 -8.40 -0.73
CA ARG A 31 -11.19 -9.19 -1.67
C ARG A 31 -9.76 -8.63 -1.68
N PRO A 32 -8.74 -9.49 -1.52
CA PRO A 32 -7.35 -9.05 -1.69
C PRO A 32 -7.14 -8.43 -3.07
N THR A 33 -6.50 -7.28 -3.12
CA THR A 33 -6.13 -6.59 -4.36
C THR A 33 -4.63 -6.71 -4.60
N THR A 34 -4.17 -6.25 -5.76
CA THR A 34 -2.73 -6.22 -6.08
C THR A 34 -1.96 -5.44 -5.01
N ALA A 35 -2.52 -4.33 -4.52
CA ALA A 35 -1.94 -3.52 -3.46
C ALA A 35 -1.74 -4.32 -2.16
N SER A 36 -2.70 -5.19 -1.79
CA SER A 36 -2.57 -6.04 -0.58
C SER A 36 -1.36 -6.97 -0.66
N PHE A 37 -1.11 -7.58 -1.82
CA PHE A 37 0.06 -8.44 -2.02
C PHE A 37 1.35 -7.65 -2.16
N VAL A 38 1.31 -6.48 -2.80
CA VAL A 38 2.46 -5.57 -2.88
C VAL A 38 2.91 -5.15 -1.49
N GLU A 39 1.99 -4.77 -0.61
CA GLU A 39 2.28 -4.43 0.78
C GLU A 39 2.96 -5.59 1.52
N MET A 40 2.48 -6.82 1.32
CA MET A 40 3.07 -8.03 1.88
C MET A 40 4.53 -8.26 1.41
N PHE A 41 4.85 -7.89 0.17
CA PHE A 41 6.18 -8.10 -0.41
C PHE A 41 7.13 -6.90 -0.26
N ALA A 42 6.63 -5.70 0.02
CA ALA A 42 7.36 -4.43 -0.11
C ALA A 42 8.67 -4.36 0.69
N CYS A 43 8.78 -5.09 1.80
CA CYS A 43 9.98 -5.11 2.64
C CYS A 43 10.88 -6.34 2.42
N SER A 44 10.50 -7.25 1.52
CA SER A 44 11.17 -8.56 1.38
C SER A 44 11.46 -8.93 -0.07
N PHE A 45 11.18 -8.09 -1.06
CA PHE A 45 11.43 -8.43 -2.47
C PHE A 45 12.90 -8.20 -2.93
N LEU A 46 13.74 -7.68 -2.04
CA LEU A 46 15.17 -7.45 -2.26
C LEU A 46 16.01 -8.09 -1.16
N THR A 47 17.19 -8.53 -1.54
CA THR A 47 18.18 -9.13 -0.64
C THR A 47 19.46 -8.30 -0.60
N CYS A 48 20.31 -8.51 0.42
CA CYS A 48 21.63 -7.90 0.47
C CYS A 48 22.51 -8.29 -0.74
N ASP A 49 22.33 -9.52 -1.25
CA ASP A 49 23.03 -10.00 -2.44
C ASP A 49 22.61 -9.24 -3.71
N ASP A 50 21.33 -8.86 -3.82
CA ASP A 50 20.85 -8.00 -4.91
C ASP A 50 21.52 -6.62 -4.87
N TYR A 51 21.67 -6.03 -3.67
CA TYR A 51 22.35 -4.75 -3.49
C TYR A 51 23.84 -4.83 -3.81
N ALA A 52 24.54 -5.86 -3.33
CA ALA A 52 25.95 -6.08 -3.64
C ALA A 52 26.16 -6.24 -5.15
N SER A 53 25.32 -7.03 -5.82
CA SER A 53 25.36 -7.24 -7.27
C SER A 53 25.08 -5.95 -8.05
N TYR A 54 24.14 -5.13 -7.59
CA TYR A 54 23.82 -3.84 -8.19
C TYR A 54 25.00 -2.86 -8.09
N CYS A 55 25.62 -2.75 -6.90
CA CYS A 55 26.80 -1.91 -6.69
C CYS A 55 27.97 -2.36 -7.58
N GLN A 56 28.24 -3.67 -7.64
CA GLN A 56 29.27 -4.23 -8.51
C GLN A 56 29.02 -3.87 -9.98
N GLN A 57 27.80 -4.03 -10.48
CA GLN A 57 27.46 -3.71 -11.86
C GLN A 57 27.66 -2.22 -12.19
N LEU A 58 27.31 -1.33 -11.26
CA LEU A 58 27.55 0.11 -11.41
C LEU A 58 29.04 0.46 -11.40
N ASP A 59 29.85 -0.26 -10.63
CA ASP A 59 31.31 -0.06 -10.55
C ASP A 59 32.02 -0.58 -11.82
N GLU A 60 31.56 -1.70 -12.37
CA GLU A 60 32.09 -2.31 -13.61
C GLU A 60 31.68 -1.54 -14.88
N LEU A 61 30.47 -0.96 -14.90
CA LEU A 61 29.93 -0.22 -16.04
C LEU A 61 29.55 1.22 -15.63
N PRO A 62 30.52 2.15 -15.64
CA PRO A 62 30.26 3.56 -15.30
C PRO A 62 29.18 4.23 -16.17
N ALA A 63 28.95 3.74 -17.38
CA ALA A 63 27.87 4.23 -18.25
C ALA A 63 26.48 4.05 -17.64
N LEU A 64 26.26 3.00 -16.84
CA LEU A 64 24.98 2.76 -16.15
C LEU A 64 24.72 3.78 -15.03
N ALA A 65 25.78 4.37 -14.45
CA ALA A 65 25.65 5.39 -13.41
C ALA A 65 25.01 6.70 -13.93
N ALA A 66 24.94 6.89 -15.25
CA ALA A 66 24.20 7.99 -15.87
C ALA A 66 22.68 7.73 -15.93
N SER A 67 22.27 6.46 -15.93
CA SER A 67 20.85 6.05 -16.06
C SER A 67 20.22 5.63 -14.74
N TYR A 68 21.01 5.12 -13.80
CA TYR A 68 20.52 4.59 -12.53
C TYR A 68 21.24 5.23 -11.32
N PRO A 69 20.50 5.54 -10.24
CA PRO A 69 21.07 6.22 -9.08
C PRO A 69 21.96 5.29 -8.25
N ARG A 70 23.04 5.83 -7.68
CA ARG A 70 23.83 5.11 -6.66
C ARG A 70 23.14 5.26 -5.30
N TYR A 71 22.93 4.13 -4.62
CA TYR A 71 22.41 4.09 -3.25
C TYR A 71 23.56 3.97 -2.24
N SER A 72 23.48 4.69 -1.14
CA SER A 72 24.49 4.69 -0.06
C SER A 72 24.45 3.42 0.80
N CYS A 73 23.27 2.81 0.95
CA CYS A 73 23.08 1.57 1.70
C CYS A 73 21.88 0.75 1.17
N PHE A 74 21.74 -0.48 1.67
CA PHE A 74 20.66 -1.40 1.31
C PHE A 74 19.28 -0.82 1.64
N GLU A 75 19.13 -0.22 2.82
CA GLU A 75 17.85 0.33 3.30
C GLU A 75 17.38 1.49 2.41
N GLN A 76 18.30 2.33 1.92
CA GLN A 76 17.97 3.41 1.00
C GLN A 76 17.49 2.86 -0.35
N MET A 77 18.15 1.81 -0.86
CA MET A 77 17.72 1.12 -2.08
C MET A 77 16.35 0.51 -1.89
N LEU A 78 16.13 -0.24 -0.80
CA LEU A 78 14.85 -0.90 -0.50
C LEU A 78 13.72 0.12 -0.39
N ALA A 79 13.91 1.22 0.36
CA ALA A 79 12.90 2.28 0.47
C ALA A 79 12.57 2.90 -0.89
N SER A 80 13.59 3.20 -1.71
CA SER A 80 13.40 3.81 -3.03
C SER A 80 12.66 2.89 -3.99
N LEU A 81 13.04 1.61 -4.03
CA LEU A 81 12.42 0.63 -4.90
C LEU A 81 11.03 0.22 -4.41
N ALA A 82 10.76 0.22 -3.10
CA ALA A 82 9.42 0.00 -2.56
C ALA A 82 8.46 1.12 -2.98
N GLN A 83 8.91 2.38 -2.99
CA GLN A 83 8.10 3.49 -3.52
C GLN A 83 7.84 3.36 -5.02
N LEU A 84 8.82 2.89 -5.79
CA LEU A 84 8.61 2.61 -7.20
C LEU A 84 7.66 1.42 -7.41
N LEU A 85 7.76 0.38 -6.58
CA LEU A 85 6.87 -0.78 -6.60
C LEU A 85 5.42 -0.38 -6.36
N LEU A 86 5.15 0.47 -5.36
CA LEU A 86 3.81 1.02 -5.11
C LEU A 86 3.28 1.78 -6.33
N ARG A 87 4.08 2.67 -6.91
CA ARG A 87 3.71 3.40 -8.13
C ARG A 87 3.44 2.47 -9.32
N ILE A 88 4.27 1.46 -9.50
CA ILE A 88 4.09 0.46 -10.56
C ILE A 88 2.82 -0.36 -10.32
N SER A 89 2.47 -0.64 -9.06
CA SER A 89 1.23 -1.35 -8.73
C SER A 89 -0.02 -0.56 -9.12
N ASP A 90 0.01 0.77 -9.07
CA ASP A 90 -1.10 1.61 -9.52
C ASP A 90 -1.37 1.47 -11.02
N TYR A 91 -0.34 1.14 -11.83
CA TYR A 91 -0.52 0.90 -13.27
C TYR A 91 -1.47 -0.26 -13.52
N THR A 92 -1.56 -1.21 -12.59
CA THR A 92 -2.42 -2.38 -12.76
C THR A 92 -3.90 -2.03 -12.81
N LEU A 93 -4.30 -0.89 -12.24
CA LEU A 93 -5.67 -0.38 -12.28
C LEU A 93 -6.03 0.24 -13.65
N SER A 94 -5.03 0.71 -14.39
CA SER A 94 -5.21 1.38 -15.70
C SER A 94 -5.12 0.42 -16.89
N ILE A 95 -4.57 -0.78 -16.68
CA ILE A 95 -4.32 -1.76 -17.73
C ILE A 95 -5.48 -2.76 -17.75
N ASN A 96 -6.44 -2.55 -18.67
CA ASN A 96 -7.67 -3.35 -18.76
C ASN A 96 -7.44 -4.87 -18.86
N ARG A 97 -6.34 -5.31 -19.49
CA ARG A 97 -5.99 -6.74 -19.61
C ARG A 97 -5.84 -7.42 -18.25
N PHE A 98 -5.45 -6.69 -17.21
CA PHE A 98 -5.18 -7.26 -15.89
C PHE A 98 -6.43 -7.51 -15.04
N SER A 99 -7.61 -7.10 -15.51
CA SER A 99 -8.89 -7.32 -14.80
C SER A 99 -9.18 -8.78 -14.46
N ASN A 100 -8.62 -9.73 -15.24
CA ASN A 100 -8.81 -11.17 -15.05
C ASN A 100 -7.58 -11.88 -14.49
N GLU A 101 -6.50 -11.16 -14.21
CA GLU A 101 -5.27 -11.75 -13.68
C GLU A 101 -5.32 -11.86 -12.15
N PRO A 102 -4.72 -12.89 -11.55
CA PRO A 102 -4.66 -13.01 -10.10
C PRO A 102 -3.94 -11.80 -9.48
N PRO A 103 -4.51 -11.15 -8.44
CA PRO A 103 -3.87 -10.00 -7.79
C PRO A 103 -2.45 -10.29 -7.25
N SER A 104 -2.21 -11.52 -6.79
CA SER A 104 -0.89 -11.96 -6.33
C SER A 104 0.12 -12.12 -7.47
N LEU A 105 -0.33 -12.57 -8.65
CA LEU A 105 0.51 -12.66 -9.85
C LEU A 105 0.89 -11.26 -10.31
N LEU A 106 -0.07 -10.34 -10.37
CA LEU A 106 0.19 -8.94 -10.72
C LEU A 106 1.19 -8.30 -9.75
N ALA A 107 1.07 -8.54 -8.45
CA ALA A 107 2.03 -8.03 -7.47
C ALA A 107 3.44 -8.60 -7.69
N ALA A 108 3.56 -9.89 -7.99
CA ALA A 108 4.83 -10.54 -8.36
C ALA A 108 5.42 -9.95 -9.66
N SER A 109 4.58 -9.69 -10.67
CA SER A 109 4.98 -9.02 -11.90
C SER A 109 5.40 -7.57 -11.66
N CYS A 110 4.75 -6.84 -10.74
CA CYS A 110 5.17 -5.51 -10.34
C CYS A 110 6.58 -5.53 -9.73
N ILE A 111 6.92 -6.53 -8.89
CA ILE A 111 8.28 -6.72 -8.36
C ILE A 111 9.29 -6.88 -9.49
N ALA A 112 9.03 -7.80 -10.43
CA ALA A 112 9.91 -8.03 -11.57
C ALA A 112 10.07 -6.77 -12.44
N ALA A 113 8.98 -6.04 -12.68
CA ALA A 113 8.99 -4.78 -13.44
C ALA A 113 9.78 -3.68 -12.71
N THR A 114 9.62 -3.52 -11.39
CA THR A 114 10.44 -2.61 -10.57
C THR A 114 11.92 -2.94 -10.69
N ARG A 115 12.28 -4.22 -10.60
CA ARG A 115 13.67 -4.67 -10.72
C ARG A 115 14.25 -4.37 -12.12
N GLN A 116 13.45 -4.56 -13.17
CA GLN A 116 13.85 -4.24 -14.55
C GLN A 116 14.00 -2.73 -14.78
N VAL A 117 13.05 -1.92 -14.32
CA VAL A 117 13.07 -0.45 -14.48
C VAL A 117 14.21 0.19 -13.69
N CYS A 118 14.59 -0.38 -12.54
CA CYS A 118 15.73 0.09 -11.75
C CYS A 118 17.09 -0.46 -12.19
N GLY A 119 17.14 -1.28 -13.26
CA GLY A 119 18.39 -1.80 -13.79
C GLY A 119 19.08 -2.84 -12.90
N LEU A 120 18.33 -3.58 -12.07
CA LEU A 120 18.93 -4.67 -11.31
C LEU A 120 19.45 -5.75 -12.26
N PRO A 121 20.63 -6.35 -11.99
CA PRO A 121 21.23 -7.35 -12.88
C PRO A 121 20.32 -8.55 -13.15
N LYS A 122 19.56 -8.98 -12.11
CA LYS A 122 18.62 -10.10 -12.18
C LYS A 122 17.21 -9.58 -11.95
N ARG A 123 16.38 -9.67 -12.99
CA ARG A 123 14.94 -9.38 -12.93
C ARG A 123 14.22 -10.31 -11.97
N TRP A 124 14.52 -11.61 -12.05
CA TRP A 124 13.94 -12.65 -11.20
C TRP A 124 15.03 -13.49 -10.53
N THR A 125 14.81 -13.88 -9.27
CA THR A 125 15.74 -14.71 -8.51
C THR A 125 15.03 -15.94 -7.93
N PRO A 126 15.74 -17.03 -7.61
CA PRO A 126 15.13 -18.19 -6.94
C PRO A 126 14.46 -17.84 -5.63
N TYR A 127 14.99 -16.84 -4.92
CA TYR A 127 14.39 -16.29 -3.71
C TYR A 127 12.99 -15.70 -3.97
N LEU A 128 12.80 -14.97 -5.08
CA LEU A 128 11.47 -14.44 -5.45
C LEU A 128 10.49 -15.55 -5.81
N THR A 129 10.95 -16.63 -6.43
CA THR A 129 10.13 -17.82 -6.65
C THR A 129 9.68 -18.43 -5.33
N GLN A 130 10.57 -18.51 -4.33
CA GLN A 130 10.21 -18.99 -3.00
C GLN A 130 9.24 -18.04 -2.26
N LEU A 131 9.43 -16.73 -2.40
CA LEU A 131 8.61 -15.71 -1.75
C LEU A 131 7.19 -15.64 -2.31
N THR A 132 7.06 -15.77 -3.64
CA THR A 132 5.79 -15.50 -4.35
C THR A 132 5.11 -16.76 -4.87
N SER A 133 5.81 -17.90 -4.90
CA SER A 133 5.41 -19.15 -5.56
C SER A 133 5.27 -19.07 -7.09
N TYR A 134 5.65 -17.95 -7.71
CA TYR A 134 5.63 -17.78 -9.17
C TYR A 134 7.03 -17.92 -9.78
N THR A 135 7.09 -18.48 -10.99
CA THR A 135 8.32 -18.56 -11.78
C THR A 135 8.45 -17.35 -12.70
N GLU A 136 9.66 -17.10 -13.22
CA GLU A 136 9.91 -15.98 -14.15
C GLU A 136 8.98 -16.03 -15.38
N HIS A 137 8.81 -17.21 -15.98
CA HIS A 137 7.92 -17.40 -17.12
C HIS A 137 6.45 -17.05 -16.81
N MET A 138 5.99 -17.23 -15.56
CA MET A 138 4.62 -16.89 -15.19
C MET A 138 4.41 -15.38 -15.11
N VAL A 139 5.42 -14.64 -14.63
CA VAL A 139 5.31 -13.18 -14.44
C VAL A 139 5.64 -12.38 -15.71
N GLU A 140 6.50 -12.91 -16.58
CA GLU A 140 7.05 -12.26 -17.78
C GLU A 140 5.97 -11.58 -18.66
N PRO A 141 4.84 -12.23 -19.03
CA PRO A 141 3.84 -11.62 -19.89
C PRO A 141 3.23 -10.33 -19.32
N CYS A 142 3.11 -10.24 -18.00
CA CYS A 142 2.61 -9.04 -17.32
C CYS A 142 3.71 -7.99 -17.15
N VAL A 143 4.96 -8.42 -16.92
CA VAL A 143 6.12 -7.52 -16.76
C VAL A 143 6.33 -6.69 -18.02
N ASP A 144 6.28 -7.30 -19.20
CA ASP A 144 6.48 -6.59 -20.46
C ASP A 144 5.43 -5.49 -20.66
N VAL A 145 4.16 -5.79 -20.33
CA VAL A 145 3.07 -4.81 -20.43
C VAL A 145 3.24 -3.69 -19.40
N ILE A 146 3.60 -4.01 -18.15
CA ILE A 146 3.80 -3.03 -17.08
C ILE A 146 4.97 -2.10 -17.40
N THR A 147 6.10 -2.66 -17.82
CA THR A 147 7.31 -1.88 -18.14
C THR A 147 7.09 -1.01 -19.37
N LEU A 148 6.42 -1.52 -20.41
CA LEU A 148 6.02 -0.72 -21.56
C LEU A 148 5.11 0.45 -21.15
N PHE A 149 4.11 0.19 -20.32
CA PHE A 149 3.22 1.24 -19.79
C PHE A 149 4.00 2.30 -18.98
N HIS A 150 4.94 1.86 -18.13
CA HIS A 150 5.82 2.75 -17.37
C HIS A 150 6.60 3.71 -18.29
N TYR A 151 7.24 3.19 -19.34
CA TYR A 151 8.02 4.02 -20.25
C TYR A 151 7.16 4.99 -21.05
N TYR A 152 5.98 4.56 -21.53
CA TYR A 152 5.05 5.48 -22.20
C TYR A 152 4.60 6.63 -21.30
N HIS A 153 4.36 6.35 -20.01
CA HIS A 153 3.92 7.35 -19.06
C HIS A 153 5.07 8.21 -18.49
N ALA A 154 6.31 7.73 -18.61
CA ALA A 154 7.53 8.45 -18.25
C ALA A 154 8.02 9.38 -19.37
N MET A 155 7.57 9.18 -20.62
CA MET A 155 7.89 10.10 -21.71
C MET A 155 7.18 11.44 -21.49
N PRO A 156 7.88 12.59 -21.61
CA PRO A 156 7.19 13.87 -21.68
C PRO A 156 6.27 13.83 -22.90
N ALA A 157 4.98 14.11 -22.69
CA ALA A 157 3.99 14.08 -23.74
C ALA A 157 4.47 14.86 -24.96
N VAL A 158 4.88 14.15 -26.02
CA VAL A 158 5.01 14.74 -27.34
C VAL A 158 3.59 15.13 -27.72
N LYS A 159 3.31 16.44 -27.73
CA LYS A 159 2.07 16.97 -28.30
C LYS A 159 1.99 16.51 -29.74
N GLY A 160 1.20 15.46 -30.01
CA GLY A 160 0.90 15.03 -31.36
C GLY A 160 0.92 13.52 -31.52
N LEU A 161 -0.21 12.88 -31.23
CA LEU A 161 -0.82 11.88 -32.11
C LEU A 161 -2.29 11.78 -31.70
N GLN A 162 -3.15 12.58 -32.34
CA GLN A 162 -4.59 12.36 -32.29
C GLN A 162 -4.87 11.07 -33.07
N LEU A 163 -5.28 10.02 -32.34
CA LEU A 163 -5.85 8.82 -32.96
C LEU A 163 -7.19 9.20 -33.59
N PRO A 164 -7.55 8.75 -34.80
CA PRO A 164 -8.79 9.17 -35.45
C PRO A 164 -10.00 8.74 -34.61
N GLU A 165 -10.83 9.72 -34.27
CA GLU A 165 -12.13 9.55 -33.64
C GLU A 165 -13.03 8.68 -34.53
N ASN A 166 -13.13 7.40 -34.18
CA ASN A 166 -14.18 6.55 -34.73
C ASN A 166 -15.49 6.91 -34.03
N ASN A 167 -16.18 7.82 -34.71
CA ASN A 167 -17.51 8.35 -34.46
C ASN A 167 -18.54 7.21 -34.30
N TRP A 168 -18.87 6.86 -33.05
CA TRP A 168 -20.10 6.16 -32.70
C TRP A 168 -20.91 7.07 -31.78
N PRO A 169 -22.14 7.48 -32.15
CA PRO A 169 -22.92 8.35 -31.30
C PRO A 169 -23.50 7.55 -30.13
N SER A 170 -22.94 7.71 -28.95
CA SER A 170 -23.65 7.41 -27.70
C SER A 170 -24.53 8.62 -27.36
N PRO A 171 -25.86 8.47 -27.25
CA PRO A 171 -26.69 9.53 -26.73
C PRO A 171 -26.52 9.57 -25.20
N ASP A 172 -26.35 10.79 -24.69
CA ASP A 172 -26.36 11.14 -23.27
C ASP A 172 -25.08 10.87 -22.46
N SER A 173 -24.10 11.74 -22.64
CA SER A 173 -23.28 12.23 -21.51
C SER A 173 -22.67 13.57 -21.90
N GLY A 174 -23.32 14.66 -21.47
CA GLY A 174 -22.84 16.03 -21.59
C GLY A 174 -21.64 16.30 -20.68
N PHE A 175 -20.53 15.63 -20.94
CA PHE A 175 -19.29 15.80 -20.21
C PHE A 175 -18.11 16.04 -21.16
N GLU A 176 -18.19 17.12 -21.94
CA GLU A 176 -17.01 17.65 -22.60
C GLU A 176 -16.67 19.07 -22.11
N GLU A 177 -15.37 19.22 -21.86
CA GLU A 177 -14.56 20.41 -22.12
C GLU A 177 -14.75 21.65 -21.22
N SER A 178 -14.24 21.58 -19.99
CA SER A 178 -13.75 22.77 -19.29
C SER A 178 -12.84 22.43 -18.10
N LEU A 179 -11.63 21.93 -18.38
CA LEU A 179 -10.56 21.86 -17.36
C LEU A 179 -9.20 22.37 -17.88
N LEU A 180 -9.19 23.17 -18.94
CA LEU A 180 -7.98 23.82 -19.45
C LEU A 180 -8.03 25.35 -19.26
N THR A 181 -8.20 25.82 -18.03
CA THR A 181 -7.66 27.13 -17.62
C THR A 181 -7.41 27.15 -16.10
N PRO A 182 -6.20 27.50 -15.62
CA PRO A 182 -5.98 27.75 -14.20
C PRO A 182 -6.43 29.18 -13.86
N GLN A 183 -7.62 29.33 -13.28
CA GLN A 183 -8.03 30.58 -12.63
C GLN A 183 -7.56 30.54 -11.17
N MET A 184 -6.39 31.13 -10.94
CA MET A 184 -5.80 31.31 -9.61
C MET A 184 -6.55 32.42 -8.89
N LYS A 185 -7.54 32.06 -8.07
CA LYS A 185 -8.21 32.98 -7.13
C LYS A 185 -7.80 32.60 -5.71
N VAL A 186 -6.89 33.38 -5.13
CA VAL A 186 -6.54 33.31 -3.71
C VAL A 186 -7.78 33.72 -2.92
N VAL A 187 -8.39 32.77 -2.22
CA VAL A 187 -9.46 33.01 -1.25
C VAL A 187 -8.87 32.70 0.11
N SER A 188 -8.77 33.72 0.96
CA SER A 188 -8.44 33.61 2.37
C SER A 188 -9.51 32.76 3.05
N VAL A 189 -9.13 31.63 3.64
CA VAL A 189 -10.05 30.79 4.44
C VAL A 189 -9.84 31.14 5.91
N GLU A 190 -10.89 31.66 6.54
CA GLU A 190 -10.99 31.73 7.99
C GLU A 190 -11.11 30.30 8.54
N VAL A 191 -10.26 29.97 9.51
CA VAL A 191 -10.21 28.66 10.14
C VAL A 191 -11.39 28.57 11.12
N GLU A 192 -12.47 27.90 10.71
CA GLU A 192 -13.47 27.41 11.66
C GLU A 192 -12.91 26.15 12.36
N ASP A 193 -12.90 26.18 13.69
CA ASP A 193 -12.45 25.10 14.55
C ASP A 193 -13.29 23.83 14.31
N PHE A 194 -12.64 22.79 13.78
CA PHE A 194 -13.25 21.48 13.73
C PHE A 194 -13.31 20.89 15.15
N ASN A 195 -14.51 20.59 15.62
CA ASN A 195 -14.71 19.72 16.79
C ASN A 195 -14.20 18.32 16.45
N VAL A 196 -12.95 18.04 16.82
CA VAL A 196 -12.41 16.68 16.82
C VAL A 196 -13.16 15.91 17.91
N ILE A 197 -14.05 15.00 17.49
CA ILE A 197 -14.63 14.00 18.39
C ILE A 197 -13.48 13.09 18.80
N THR A 198 -12.92 13.35 19.97
CA THR A 198 -11.98 12.45 20.65
C THR A 198 -12.80 11.32 21.26
N VAL A 199 -12.66 10.12 20.69
CA VAL A 199 -13.23 8.91 21.27
C VAL A 199 -12.32 8.49 22.42
N GLN A 200 -12.76 8.72 23.67
CA GLN A 200 -12.06 8.15 24.82
C GLN A 200 -12.25 6.64 24.84
N LEU A 201 -11.15 5.90 24.74
CA LEU A 201 -11.12 4.47 24.97
C LEU A 201 -11.48 4.20 26.43
N GLN A 202 -12.61 3.52 26.64
CA GLN A 202 -12.99 3.01 27.96
C GLN A 202 -12.02 1.91 28.38
N SER A 203 -11.18 2.22 29.37
CA SER A 203 -10.39 1.25 30.11
C SER A 203 -11.31 0.23 30.82
N PRO A 204 -10.88 -1.03 30.98
CA PRO A 204 -11.70 -2.07 31.58
C PRO A 204 -12.04 -1.73 33.03
N ASN A 205 -13.33 -1.83 33.33
CA ASN A 205 -13.96 -1.58 34.60
C ASN A 205 -13.34 -2.46 35.70
N THR A 206 -12.66 -1.86 36.69
CA THR A 206 -12.51 -2.48 38.01
C THR A 206 -13.01 -1.49 39.05
N GLN A 207 -13.98 -1.98 39.80
CA GLN A 207 -14.77 -1.28 40.79
C GLN A 207 -13.93 -0.72 41.95
N GLN A 208 -14.51 0.34 42.53
CA GLN A 208 -14.56 0.71 43.96
C GLN A 208 -13.66 1.84 44.51
N GLN A 209 -14.41 2.91 44.84
CA GLN A 209 -14.54 3.56 46.16
C GLN A 209 -13.50 4.59 46.60
N SER A 210 -13.93 5.86 46.54
CA SER A 210 -13.49 6.92 47.43
C SER A 210 -14.48 7.11 48.59
N ALA A 211 -13.89 7.11 49.78
CA ALA A 211 -14.10 8.06 50.88
C ALA A 211 -15.32 7.94 51.84
N LEU A 212 -14.91 7.59 53.08
CA LEU A 212 -15.26 8.21 54.37
C LEU A 212 -16.63 7.95 55.00
N GLY A 213 -16.60 7.24 56.15
CA GLY A 213 -17.54 7.50 57.24
C GLY A 213 -17.77 6.38 58.26
N LYS A 214 -16.97 6.37 59.34
CA LYS A 214 -17.28 5.83 60.69
C LYS A 214 -17.55 4.32 60.86
N ARG A 215 -16.66 3.63 61.60
CA ARG A 215 -16.94 2.97 62.90
C ARG A 215 -15.76 2.12 63.41
N SER A 216 -15.50 2.24 64.72
CA SER A 216 -15.05 1.24 65.70
C SER A 216 -13.82 0.38 65.38
N ARG A 217 -12.65 0.60 66.03
CA ARG A 217 -12.25 0.07 67.35
C ARG A 217 -12.15 -1.47 67.33
N ASP A 218 -10.96 -2.02 67.12
CA ASP A 218 -10.19 -2.75 68.16
C ASP A 218 -8.87 -3.31 67.62
N ASN A 219 -7.95 -3.54 68.57
CA ASN A 219 -6.64 -4.21 68.50
C ASN A 219 -6.64 -5.46 67.59
N ASP A 220 -5.53 -5.93 67.00
CA ASP A 220 -4.35 -6.41 67.70
C ASP A 220 -3.22 -6.74 66.70
N LYS A 221 -2.01 -6.82 67.25
CA LYS A 221 -0.69 -7.03 66.68
C LYS A 221 -0.55 -8.30 65.83
N GLY A 222 0.40 -8.28 64.89
CA GLY A 222 0.90 -9.50 64.26
C GLY A 222 1.95 -9.25 63.18
N ASP A 223 3.16 -8.93 63.62
CA ASP A 223 4.39 -8.86 62.83
C ASP A 223 4.73 -10.22 62.20
N LEU A 224 5.24 -10.26 60.95
CA LEU A 224 6.32 -11.14 60.46
C LEU A 224 6.53 -11.06 58.93
N GLN A 225 7.76 -10.70 58.59
CA GLN A 225 8.38 -10.54 57.27
C GLN A 225 8.63 -11.86 56.49
N PRO A 226 9.03 -11.78 55.20
CA PRO A 226 8.84 -12.82 54.19
C PRO A 226 10.03 -13.79 54.05
N LYS A 227 9.77 -15.04 53.61
CA LYS A 227 10.81 -16.00 53.21
C LYS A 227 10.74 -16.31 51.70
N ARG A 228 11.85 -15.97 51.02
CA ARG A 228 12.25 -16.44 49.68
C ARG A 228 12.29 -17.97 49.61
N LEU A 229 11.85 -18.54 48.48
CA LEU A 229 12.11 -19.93 48.10
C LEU A 229 12.95 -19.97 46.82
N LYS A 230 14.02 -20.78 46.88
CA LYS A 230 15.06 -20.99 45.87
C LYS A 230 14.67 -22.09 44.88
N MET A 231 15.27 -21.96 43.70
CA MET A 231 15.44 -22.88 42.59
C MET A 231 16.03 -24.23 43.02
N ASP A 232 15.48 -25.34 42.55
CA ASP A 232 16.05 -26.69 42.66
C ASP A 232 16.20 -27.30 41.26
N GLN A 233 17.37 -27.90 41.03
CA GLN A 233 17.85 -28.46 39.77
C GLN A 233 18.31 -29.88 40.12
N GLY A 234 17.47 -30.88 39.85
CA GLY A 234 17.76 -32.29 40.09
C GLY A 234 18.35 -32.98 38.85
N ARG A 235 19.53 -33.58 39.02
CA ARG A 235 20.15 -34.60 38.14
C ARG A 235 19.79 -36.00 38.64
N GLU A 236 19.88 -36.99 37.75
CA GLU A 236 20.64 -38.29 37.84
C GLU A 236 19.90 -39.45 37.14
N GLN A 237 20.44 -39.99 36.04
CA GLN A 237 21.40 -41.12 35.88
C GLN A 237 20.72 -42.50 35.76
N THR A 238 20.90 -43.15 34.61
CA THR A 238 21.55 -44.48 34.46
C THR A 238 21.99 -44.66 33.01
#